data_AF-A0A954JYN8-F1
#
_entry.id   AF-A0A954JYN8-F1
#
_cell.length_a   1.000
_cell.length_b   1.000
_cell.length_c   1.000
_cell.angle_alpha   90.00
_cell.angle_beta   90.00
_cell.angle_gamma   90.00
#
_symmetry.space_group_name_H-M   'P 1'
#
loop_
_entity.id
_entity.type
_entity.pdbx_description
1 polymer ?
#
loop_
_entity_poly.entity_id
_entity_poly.type
_entity_poly.pdbx_seq_one_letter_code
_entity_poly.pdbx_strand_id
1 'polypeptide(L)'
;MGGQPLVYCDVVRVLTPRPYDAYIRDNVRNRRRVSEDESWLFYETLRQLQLTSAEIQAGIALADQQLRVNTLMGEVQKKAAADRAQLQNALRRVSSGDEDRQFNETIQGRLTRLDRQLDQRLNRYRQFQQRPEAFPTFVDVFQHPDRWQGHLVTLRGHVRRVTSHEADPGFFNSQPLHELWLFTDDSQNNPAVIVTPSLPEDFPRNAPVVDSVTVTGCLFKMYVYKSQDENRIAPLFLAGHIDWRPTNDQVLALGNSGHLAQGSKLLAAAKANSGTPVSDTMVLLLGFASLLVTMTVWGRVQRDRRESERLKLLVDERPDFRQTSQDMYSGPFAESRYEPTRG
;
A
#
# COMPACT_ATOMS: atom_id res chain seq x y z
N MET A 1 1.56 12.41 -31.55
CA MET A 1 0.55 13.34 -30.98
C MET A 1 0.57 13.14 -29.48
N GLY A 2 0.84 14.17 -28.68
CA GLY A 2 0.80 14.05 -27.21
C GLY A 2 1.94 14.76 -26.49
N GLY A 3 2.09 16.06 -26.73
CA GLY A 3 3.02 16.92 -25.99
C GLY A 3 2.43 18.32 -25.80
N GLN A 4 1.10 18.45 -25.82
CA GLN A 4 0.50 19.73 -25.47
C GLN A 4 0.77 19.99 -24.00
N PRO A 5 1.38 21.13 -23.64
CA PRO A 5 1.60 21.49 -22.26
C PRO A 5 0.23 21.59 -21.55
N LEU A 6 0.16 21.14 -20.30
CA LEU A 6 -1.01 21.32 -19.43
C LEU A 6 -1.05 22.77 -18.96
N VAL A 7 -1.22 23.70 -19.91
CA VAL A 7 -1.12 25.14 -19.71
C VAL A 7 -2.07 25.58 -18.59
N TYR A 8 -3.27 25.01 -18.51
CA TYR A 8 -4.22 25.45 -17.48
C TYR A 8 -3.93 24.88 -16.09
N CYS A 9 -3.23 23.76 -15.97
CA CYS A 9 -2.70 23.35 -14.66
C CYS A 9 -1.70 24.40 -14.15
N ASP A 10 -0.82 24.91 -15.02
CA ASP A 10 0.09 26.00 -14.67
C ASP A 10 -0.66 27.32 -14.40
N VAL A 11 -1.72 27.63 -15.14
CA VAL A 11 -2.56 28.81 -14.88
C VAL A 11 -3.29 28.70 -13.53
N VAL A 12 -3.77 27.51 -13.13
CA VAL A 12 -4.33 27.28 -11.79
C VAL A 12 -3.31 27.66 -10.72
N ARG A 13 -2.02 27.32 -10.89
CA ARG A 13 -0.95 27.71 -9.93
C ARG A 13 -0.85 29.23 -9.73
N VAL A 14 -1.19 30.02 -10.75
CA VAL A 14 -1.00 31.47 -10.75
C VAL A 14 -2.29 32.23 -10.40
N LEU A 15 -3.43 31.78 -10.92
CA LEU A 15 -4.68 32.55 -10.95
C LEU A 15 -5.74 32.10 -9.95
N THR A 16 -5.67 30.86 -9.43
CA THR A 16 -6.62 30.51 -8.37
C THR A 16 -6.23 31.19 -7.06
N PRO A 17 -7.20 31.77 -6.31
CA PRO A 17 -6.92 32.35 -5.01
C PRO A 17 -6.24 31.30 -4.13
N ARG A 18 -5.28 31.73 -3.31
CA ARG A 18 -4.51 30.80 -2.47
C ARG A 18 -5.48 29.92 -1.68
N PRO A 19 -5.22 28.61 -1.63
CA PRO A 19 -6.20 27.60 -1.24
C PRO A 19 -6.47 27.61 0.27
N TYR A 20 -5.70 28.38 1.03
CA TYR A 20 -5.74 28.42 2.48
C TYR A 20 -5.48 29.85 2.98
N ASP A 21 -6.50 30.69 2.91
CA ASP A 21 -6.52 31.89 3.75
C ASP A 21 -7.46 31.64 4.93
N ALA A 22 -7.08 32.02 6.15
CA ALA A 22 -7.93 31.88 7.34
C ALA A 22 -9.30 32.56 7.11
N TYR A 23 -9.28 33.60 6.28
CA TYR A 23 -10.47 34.26 5.75
C TYR A 23 -11.47 33.32 5.07
N ILE A 24 -11.02 32.33 4.28
CA ILE A 24 -11.89 31.41 3.54
C ILE A 24 -12.72 30.54 4.49
N ARG A 25 -12.11 30.04 5.58
CA ARG A 25 -12.79 29.22 6.58
C ARG A 25 -13.91 29.98 7.28
N ASP A 26 -13.66 31.25 7.59
CA ASP A 26 -14.55 32.05 8.42
C ASP A 26 -15.58 32.86 7.61
N ASN A 27 -15.29 33.16 6.33
CA ASN A 27 -16.08 34.12 5.54
C ASN A 27 -16.65 33.56 4.23
N VAL A 28 -16.20 32.40 3.74
CA VAL A 28 -16.83 31.81 2.55
C VAL A 28 -18.16 31.17 2.95
N ARG A 29 -19.20 32.01 2.94
CA ARG A 29 -20.60 31.61 2.95
C ARG A 29 -20.99 30.85 1.67
N ASN A 30 -20.15 30.92 0.63
CA ASN A 30 -20.48 30.42 -0.69
C ASN A 30 -20.23 28.92 -0.78
N ARG A 31 -21.33 28.15 -0.70
CA ARG A 31 -21.38 26.68 -0.84
C ARG A 31 -21.18 26.21 -2.29
N ARG A 32 -21.05 27.14 -3.24
CA ARG A 32 -20.86 26.82 -4.66
C ARG A 32 -19.50 26.16 -4.85
N ARG A 33 -19.49 25.06 -5.60
CA ARG A 33 -18.27 24.32 -5.97
C ARG A 33 -17.27 25.22 -6.68
N VAL A 34 -17.76 26.05 -7.58
CA VAL A 34 -16.99 26.96 -8.43
C VAL A 34 -17.69 28.32 -8.41
N SER A 35 -16.96 29.41 -8.21
CA SER A 35 -17.51 30.76 -8.39
C SER A 35 -17.67 31.09 -9.87
N GLU A 36 -18.46 32.10 -10.20
CA GLU A 36 -18.62 32.54 -11.60
C GLU A 36 -17.26 32.91 -12.22
N ASP A 37 -16.39 33.58 -11.46
CA ASP A 37 -15.04 33.97 -11.88
C ASP A 37 -14.10 32.77 -12.11
N GLU A 38 -14.31 31.66 -11.40
CA GLU A 38 -13.50 30.43 -11.50
C GLU A 38 -14.03 29.44 -12.54
N SER A 39 -15.26 29.65 -13.03
CA SER A 39 -16.00 28.67 -13.85
C SER A 39 -15.27 28.33 -15.14
N TRP A 40 -14.78 29.35 -15.83
CA TRP A 40 -14.03 29.15 -17.08
C TRP A 40 -12.75 28.33 -16.87
N LEU A 41 -11.96 28.67 -15.84
CA LEU A 41 -10.71 27.96 -15.54
C LEU A 41 -10.98 26.50 -15.14
N PHE A 42 -12.04 26.26 -14.38
CA PHE A 42 -12.47 24.93 -13.98
C PHE A 42 -12.82 24.04 -15.20
N TYR A 43 -13.70 24.52 -16.08
CA TYR A 43 -14.13 23.74 -17.24
C TYR A 43 -13.02 23.54 -18.27
N GLU A 44 -12.21 24.56 -18.52
CA GLU A 44 -11.11 24.47 -19.48
C GLU A 44 -9.98 23.56 -18.97
N THR A 45 -9.69 23.57 -17.66
CA THR A 45 -8.75 22.61 -17.05
C THR A 45 -9.26 21.17 -17.21
N LEU A 46 -10.54 20.91 -16.92
CA LEU A 46 -11.15 19.59 -17.13
C LEU A 46 -11.05 19.14 -18.59
N ARG A 47 -11.34 20.04 -19.54
CA ARG A 47 -11.25 19.77 -20.98
C ARG A 47 -9.83 19.39 -21.38
N GLN A 48 -8.81 20.15 -20.96
CA GLN A 48 -7.42 19.82 -21.27
C GLN A 48 -7.00 18.47 -20.69
N LEU A 49 -7.39 18.17 -19.45
CA LEU A 49 -7.09 16.89 -18.83
C LEU A 49 -7.81 15.74 -19.54
N GLN A 50 -9.00 15.96 -20.08
CA GLN A 50 -9.73 14.96 -20.88
C GLN A 50 -9.02 14.69 -22.21
N LEU A 51 -8.47 15.72 -22.86
CA LEU A 51 -7.76 15.61 -24.14
C LEU A 51 -6.33 15.06 -23.98
N THR A 52 -5.73 15.20 -22.80
CA THR A 52 -4.36 14.74 -22.53
C THR A 52 -4.36 13.25 -22.19
N SER A 53 -3.36 12.51 -22.65
CA SER A 53 -3.19 11.08 -22.32
C SER A 53 -3.07 10.87 -20.80
N ALA A 54 -3.81 9.89 -20.27
CA ALA A 54 -3.73 9.50 -18.86
C ALA A 54 -2.34 9.00 -18.46
N GLU A 55 -1.61 8.34 -19.37
CA GLU A 55 -0.24 7.88 -19.14
C GLU A 55 0.73 9.07 -18.97
N ILE A 56 0.60 10.09 -19.81
CA ILE A 56 1.41 11.31 -19.71
C ILE A 56 1.12 12.03 -18.39
N GLN A 57 -0.15 12.16 -18.03
CA GLN A 57 -0.55 12.78 -16.77
C GLN A 57 0.04 12.03 -15.57
N ALA A 58 -0.05 10.70 -15.56
CA ALA A 58 0.53 9.86 -14.50
C ALA A 58 2.05 10.00 -14.43
N GLY A 59 2.75 10.09 -15.57
CA GLY A 59 4.19 10.33 -15.63
C GLY A 59 4.59 11.68 -15.04
N ILE A 60 3.85 12.75 -15.35
CA ILE A 60 4.08 14.09 -14.77
C ILE A 60 3.83 14.09 -13.26
N ALA A 61 2.72 13.50 -12.81
CA ALA A 61 2.39 13.39 -11.39
C ALA A 61 3.48 12.64 -10.61
N LEU A 62 3.95 11.52 -11.17
CA LEU A 62 5.03 10.72 -10.58
C LEU A 62 6.35 11.51 -10.47
N ALA A 63 6.71 12.25 -11.53
CA ALA A 63 7.93 13.06 -11.53
C ALA A 63 7.87 14.17 -10.46
N ASP A 64 6.73 14.86 -10.33
CA ASP A 64 6.56 15.91 -9.31
C ASP A 64 6.56 15.34 -7.89
N GLN A 65 5.95 14.16 -7.71
CA GLN A 65 5.99 13.43 -6.44
C GLN A 65 7.41 13.02 -6.05
N GLN A 66 8.21 12.50 -6.99
CA GLN A 66 9.62 12.18 -6.74
C GLN A 66 10.43 13.41 -6.36
N LEU A 67 10.20 14.54 -7.04
CA LEU A 67 10.82 15.82 -6.70
C LEU A 67 10.45 16.26 -5.27
N ARG A 68 9.18 16.11 -4.88
CA ARG A 68 8.71 16.40 -3.51
C ARG A 68 9.39 15.52 -2.47
N VAL A 69 9.50 14.22 -2.72
CA VAL A 69 10.21 13.28 -1.83
C VAL A 69 11.69 13.68 -1.67
N ASN A 70 12.36 14.05 -2.76
CA ASN A 70 13.75 14.50 -2.73
C ASN A 70 13.91 15.80 -1.91
N THR A 71 12.98 16.74 -2.07
CA THR A 71 12.96 18.00 -1.32
C THR A 71 12.80 17.74 0.17
N LEU A 72 11.81 16.92 0.56
CA LEU A 72 11.56 16.55 1.95
C LEU A 72 12.77 15.83 2.57
N MET A 73 13.43 14.95 1.82
CA MET A 73 14.65 14.30 2.29
C MET A 73 15.76 15.33 2.56
N GLY A 74 15.94 16.30 1.67
CA GLY A 74 16.91 17.39 1.86
C GLY A 74 16.60 18.28 3.06
N GLU A 75 15.32 18.59 3.30
CA GLU A 75 14.89 19.35 4.48
C GLU A 75 15.17 18.60 5.79
N VAL A 76 14.89 17.29 5.83
CA VAL A 76 15.19 16.45 7.00
C VAL A 76 16.69 16.42 7.29
N GLN A 77 17.53 16.28 6.26
CA GLN A 77 18.99 16.30 6.42
C GLN A 77 19.49 17.65 6.94
N LYS A 78 19.02 18.76 6.36
CA LYS A 78 19.39 20.12 6.78
C LYS A 78 19.01 20.38 8.24
N LYS A 79 17.76 20.06 8.61
CA LYS A 79 17.28 20.25 9.99
C LYS A 79 18.10 19.44 10.97
N ALA A 80 18.37 18.18 10.66
CA ALA A 80 19.14 17.34 11.56
C ALA A 80 20.61 17.74 11.66
N ALA A 81 21.22 18.24 10.59
CA ALA A 81 22.57 18.81 10.65
C ALA A 81 22.62 20.01 11.62
N ALA A 82 21.60 20.87 11.59
CA ALA A 82 21.49 21.98 12.53
C ALA A 82 21.29 21.50 13.98
N ASP A 83 20.38 20.56 14.22
CA ASP A 83 20.13 19.98 15.55
C ASP A 83 21.39 19.29 16.10
N ARG A 84 22.12 18.56 15.25
CA ARG A 84 23.39 17.91 15.60
C ARG A 84 24.46 18.92 15.97
N ALA A 85 24.62 19.97 15.18
CA ALA A 85 25.58 21.03 15.47
C ALA A 85 25.26 21.73 16.80
N GLN A 86 23.99 21.98 17.10
CA GLN A 86 23.56 22.55 18.37
C GLN A 86 23.92 21.65 19.57
N LEU A 87 23.63 20.35 19.49
CA LEU A 87 23.96 19.40 20.55
C LEU A 87 25.47 19.20 20.73
N GLN A 88 26.24 19.18 19.63
CA GLN A 88 27.70 19.10 19.68
C GLN A 88 28.32 20.36 20.29
N ASN A 89 27.80 21.54 19.95
CA ASN A 89 28.25 22.79 20.57
C ASN A 89 27.92 22.85 22.06
N ALA A 90 26.76 22.34 22.47
CA ALA A 90 26.42 22.18 23.89
C ALA A 90 27.40 21.25 24.61
N LEU A 91 27.74 20.12 24.01
CA LEU A 91 28.72 19.18 24.55
C LEU A 91 30.12 19.81 24.68
N ARG A 92 30.57 20.57 23.67
CA ARG A 92 31.88 21.26 23.70
C ARG A 92 31.96 22.33 24.78
N ARG A 93 30.88 23.09 25.01
CA ARG A 93 30.82 24.10 26.08
C ARG A 93 30.97 23.46 27.45
N VAL A 94 30.28 22.36 27.71
CA VAL A 94 30.35 21.66 29.00
C VAL A 94 31.70 20.98 29.21
N SER A 95 32.29 20.38 28.17
CA SER A 95 33.63 19.77 28.26
C SER A 95 34.77 20.76 28.55
N SER A 96 34.51 22.07 28.48
CA SER A 96 35.47 23.14 28.77
C SER A 96 35.36 23.69 30.20
N GLY A 97 34.39 23.22 30.98
CA GLY A 97 34.19 23.55 32.40
C GLY A 97 34.20 22.29 33.28
N ASP A 98 34.41 22.47 34.57
CA ASP A 98 34.50 21.41 35.59
C ASP A 98 33.12 20.78 35.94
N GLU A 99 32.24 20.61 34.94
CA GLU A 99 30.82 20.24 35.11
C GLU A 99 30.52 18.74 34.92
N ASP A 100 29.47 18.30 35.63
CA ASP A 100 29.02 16.95 35.92
C ASP A 100 29.00 15.96 34.75
N ARG A 101 29.65 14.80 34.97
CA ARG A 101 29.61 13.59 34.11
C ARG A 101 28.19 13.20 33.69
N GLN A 102 27.20 13.38 34.57
CA GLN A 102 25.79 13.09 34.34
C GLN A 102 25.16 13.97 33.24
N PHE A 103 25.59 15.23 33.11
CA PHE A 103 25.11 16.12 32.06
C PHE A 103 25.63 15.69 30.69
N ASN A 104 26.91 15.31 30.60
CA ASN A 104 27.53 14.83 29.37
C ASN A 104 26.86 13.55 28.84
N GLU A 105 26.57 12.59 29.73
CA GLU A 105 25.84 11.36 29.39
C GLU A 105 24.42 11.67 28.85
N THR A 106 23.78 12.70 29.41
CA THR A 106 22.45 13.14 28.96
C THR A 106 22.48 13.73 27.55
N ILE A 107 23.46 14.58 27.22
CA ILE A 107 23.60 15.16 25.88
C ILE A 107 23.98 14.11 24.84
N GLN A 108 24.89 13.19 25.19
CA GLN A 108 25.22 12.05 24.33
C GLN A 108 24.00 11.16 24.07
N GLY A 109 23.19 10.88 25.09
CA GLY A 109 21.93 10.16 24.94
C GLY A 109 20.95 10.87 23.98
N ARG A 110 20.89 12.20 24.00
CA ARG A 110 20.08 12.99 23.05
C ARG A 110 20.61 12.88 21.61
N LEU A 111 21.93 12.95 21.41
CA LEU A 111 22.55 12.76 20.09
C LEU A 111 22.22 11.39 19.50
N THR A 112 22.40 10.31 20.28
CA THR A 112 22.10 8.94 19.81
C THR A 112 20.62 8.76 19.46
N ARG A 113 19.71 9.38 20.22
CA ARG A 113 18.27 9.36 19.90
C ARG A 113 17.97 10.14 18.62
N LEU A 114 18.60 11.30 18.43
CA LEU A 114 18.46 12.11 17.22
C LEU A 114 18.92 11.34 15.99
N ASP A 115 20.11 10.72 16.04
CA ASP A 115 20.68 9.94 14.93
C ASP A 115 19.73 8.78 14.55
N ARG A 116 19.23 8.03 15.55
CA ARG A 116 18.25 6.96 15.30
C ARG A 116 16.95 7.47 14.65
N GLN A 117 16.41 8.59 15.13
CA GLN A 117 15.20 9.18 14.55
C GLN A 117 15.43 9.65 13.11
N LEU A 118 16.60 10.22 12.82
CA LEU A 118 17.00 10.62 11.47
C LEU A 118 17.09 9.40 10.56
N ASP A 119 17.78 8.33 10.96
CA ASP A 119 17.93 7.13 10.16
C ASP A 119 16.57 6.52 9.80
N GLN A 120 15.65 6.46 10.77
CA GLN A 120 14.29 6.00 10.52
C GLN A 120 13.53 6.88 9.52
N ARG A 121 13.63 8.21 9.63
CA ARG A 121 12.97 9.14 8.70
C ARG A 121 13.56 9.04 7.30
N LEU A 122 14.88 9.03 7.17
CA LEU A 122 15.55 8.93 5.87
C LEU A 122 15.27 7.59 5.19
N ASN A 123 15.27 6.48 5.95
CA ASN A 123 14.89 5.18 5.42
C ASN A 123 13.47 5.18 4.85
N ARG A 124 12.53 5.87 5.50
CA ARG A 124 11.16 6.03 4.99
C ARG A 124 11.13 6.79 3.66
N TYR A 125 11.86 7.90 3.54
CA TYR A 125 11.92 8.64 2.27
C TYR A 125 12.64 7.86 1.16
N ARG A 126 13.68 7.09 1.48
CA ARG A 126 14.30 6.15 0.52
C ARG A 126 13.31 5.10 0.04
N GLN A 127 12.49 4.57 0.95
CA GLN A 127 11.41 3.65 0.58
C GLN A 127 10.41 4.33 -0.37
N PHE A 128 10.05 5.60 -0.13
CA PHE A 128 9.18 6.35 -1.04
C PHE A 128 9.81 6.62 -2.42
N GLN A 129 11.13 6.77 -2.51
CA GLN A 129 11.81 6.86 -3.81
C GLN A 129 11.73 5.53 -4.58
N GLN A 130 11.90 4.41 -3.90
CA GLN A 130 11.85 3.07 -4.50
C GLN A 130 10.42 2.63 -4.83
N ARG A 131 9.47 3.03 -3.99
CA ARG A 131 8.04 2.70 -4.06
C ARG A 131 7.22 3.97 -3.94
N PRO A 132 7.12 4.76 -5.03
CA PRO A 132 6.37 6.00 -5.04
C PRO A 132 4.92 5.82 -4.59
N GLU A 133 4.29 4.68 -4.87
CA GLU A 133 2.92 4.39 -4.45
C GLU A 133 2.72 4.31 -2.93
N ALA A 134 3.80 4.14 -2.16
CA ALA A 134 3.76 4.09 -0.69
C ALA A 134 3.85 5.48 -0.03
N PHE A 135 4.16 6.53 -0.78
CA PHE A 135 4.17 7.89 -0.26
C PHE A 135 2.74 8.30 0.14
N PRO A 136 2.53 8.90 1.33
CA PRO A 136 1.20 9.34 1.77
C PRO A 136 0.80 10.64 1.08
N THR A 137 0.55 10.56 -0.24
CA THR A 137 0.29 11.70 -1.11
C THR A 137 -0.91 12.51 -0.66
N PHE A 138 -1.97 11.86 -0.19
CA PHE A 138 -3.15 12.55 0.31
C PHE A 138 -2.81 13.42 1.52
N VAL A 139 -2.06 12.87 2.48
CA VAL A 139 -1.65 13.60 3.70
C VAL A 139 -0.77 14.80 3.33
N ASP A 140 0.19 14.65 2.43
CA ASP A 140 1.06 15.75 2.01
C ASP A 140 0.29 16.84 1.25
N VAL A 141 -0.66 16.47 0.38
CA VAL A 141 -1.57 17.42 -0.28
C VAL A 141 -2.41 18.19 0.74
N PHE A 142 -2.97 17.48 1.72
CA PHE A 142 -3.84 18.09 2.71
C PHE A 142 -3.10 19.06 3.64
N GLN A 143 -1.85 18.74 4.01
CA GLN A 143 -1.01 19.57 4.87
C GLN A 143 -0.32 20.72 4.14
N HIS A 144 -0.06 20.55 2.84
CA HIS A 144 0.68 21.52 2.02
C HIS A 144 -0.05 21.84 0.70
N PRO A 145 -1.33 22.29 0.76
CA PRO A 145 -2.13 22.50 -0.45
C PRO A 145 -1.52 23.54 -1.39
N ASP A 146 -0.87 24.58 -0.86
CA ASP A 146 -0.18 25.61 -1.63
C ASP A 146 0.91 25.06 -2.55
N ARG A 147 1.57 23.96 -2.17
CA ARG A 147 2.58 23.30 -3.01
C ARG A 147 1.95 22.52 -4.15
N TRP A 148 0.76 21.98 -3.93
CA TRP A 148 0.14 21.02 -4.83
C TRP A 148 -0.93 21.66 -5.72
N GLN A 149 -1.41 22.85 -5.41
CA GLN A 149 -2.41 23.55 -6.22
C GLN A 149 -1.90 23.73 -7.65
N GLY A 150 -2.69 23.32 -8.64
CA GLY A 150 -2.27 23.32 -10.04
C GLY A 150 -1.28 22.22 -10.42
N HIS A 151 -0.92 21.31 -9.51
CA HIS A 151 -0.09 20.14 -9.81
C HIS A 151 -0.95 18.90 -10.02
N LEU A 152 -0.47 18.03 -10.90
CA LEU A 152 -1.04 16.70 -11.09
C LEU A 152 -0.64 15.80 -9.93
N VAL A 153 -1.61 15.07 -9.40
CA VAL A 153 -1.47 14.16 -8.29
C VAL A 153 -2.18 12.85 -8.62
N THR A 154 -1.52 11.73 -8.35
CA THR A 154 -2.14 10.41 -8.45
C THR A 154 -2.59 9.94 -7.07
N LEU A 155 -3.89 9.63 -6.94
CA LEU A 155 -4.50 9.06 -5.74
C LEU A 155 -5.08 7.67 -6.06
N ARG A 156 -5.04 6.78 -5.06
CA ARG A 156 -5.56 5.42 -5.15
C ARG A 156 -6.39 5.10 -3.92
N GLY A 157 -7.54 4.45 -4.11
CA GLY A 157 -8.37 4.02 -3.01
C GLY A 157 -9.76 3.60 -3.46
N HIS A 158 -10.76 3.89 -2.62
CA HIS A 158 -12.15 3.50 -2.82
C HIS A 158 -13.09 4.69 -2.84
N VAL A 159 -14.10 4.62 -3.69
CA VAL A 159 -15.12 5.66 -3.84
C VAL A 159 -16.35 5.26 -3.04
N ARG A 160 -16.84 6.16 -2.17
CA ARG A 160 -18.05 5.91 -1.36
C ARG A 160 -19.30 6.64 -1.84
N ARG A 161 -19.13 7.58 -2.77
CA ARG A 161 -20.23 8.38 -3.30
C ARG A 161 -19.89 8.86 -4.70
N VAL A 162 -20.86 8.73 -5.59
CA VAL A 162 -20.84 9.33 -6.92
C VAL A 162 -22.09 10.18 -7.07
N THR A 163 -21.92 11.44 -7.47
CA THR A 163 -23.04 12.31 -7.86
C THR A 163 -22.80 12.87 -9.25
N SER A 164 -23.86 13.13 -10.00
CA SER A 164 -23.75 13.75 -11.33
C SER A 164 -24.46 15.09 -11.33
N HIS A 165 -23.93 16.04 -12.08
CA HIS A 165 -24.52 17.37 -12.25
C HIS A 165 -24.30 17.85 -13.67
N GLU A 166 -25.13 18.80 -14.10
CA GLU A 166 -25.02 19.38 -15.43
C GLU A 166 -23.69 20.14 -15.58
N ALA A 167 -23.01 19.90 -16.69
CA ALA A 167 -21.84 20.65 -17.10
C ALA A 167 -22.26 21.88 -17.93
N ASP A 168 -21.32 22.78 -18.17
CA ASP A 168 -21.50 23.83 -19.18
C ASP A 168 -21.70 23.19 -20.58
N PRO A 169 -22.84 23.43 -21.25
CA PRO A 169 -23.12 22.85 -22.56
C PRO A 169 -22.09 23.19 -23.63
N GLY A 170 -21.46 24.38 -23.56
CA GLY A 170 -20.47 24.85 -24.53
C GLY A 170 -19.14 24.12 -24.43
N PHE A 171 -18.81 23.53 -23.29
CA PHE A 171 -17.55 22.79 -23.09
C PHE A 171 -17.72 21.28 -23.22
N PHE A 172 -18.85 20.72 -22.77
CA PHE A 172 -19.03 19.28 -22.63
C PHE A 172 -20.21 18.71 -23.44
N ASN A 173 -20.76 19.46 -24.41
CA ASN A 173 -21.87 18.99 -25.27
C ASN A 173 -23.04 18.40 -24.47
N SER A 174 -23.41 19.06 -23.36
CA SER A 174 -24.45 18.61 -22.42
C SER A 174 -24.18 17.27 -21.72
N GLN A 175 -22.96 16.74 -21.78
CA GLN A 175 -22.56 15.60 -20.95
C GLN A 175 -22.45 16.06 -19.48
N PRO A 176 -22.93 15.26 -18.51
CA PRO A 176 -22.83 15.62 -17.11
C PRO A 176 -21.39 15.52 -16.61
N LEU A 177 -21.07 16.28 -15.57
CA LEU A 177 -19.87 16.04 -14.77
C LEU A 177 -20.20 15.10 -13.61
N HIS A 178 -19.25 14.21 -13.31
CA HIS A 178 -19.32 13.27 -12.22
C HIS A 178 -18.42 13.72 -11.08
N GLU A 179 -18.97 13.74 -9.86
CA GLU A 179 -18.25 14.02 -8.63
C GLU A 179 -18.12 12.72 -7.82
N LEU A 180 -16.89 12.32 -7.54
CA LEU A 180 -16.55 11.12 -6.78
C LEU A 180 -15.91 11.50 -5.46
N TRP A 181 -16.33 10.84 -4.39
CA TRP A 181 -15.73 10.99 -3.06
C TRP A 181 -14.79 9.82 -2.82
N LEU A 182 -13.52 10.03 -3.16
CA LEU A 182 -12.44 9.05 -3.08
C LEU A 182 -11.81 9.09 -1.68
N PHE A 183 -11.59 7.94 -1.08
CA PHE A 183 -10.90 7.78 0.19
C PHE A 183 -9.65 6.94 -0.06
N THR A 184 -8.49 7.44 0.37
CA THR A 184 -7.22 6.72 0.29
C THR A 184 -6.96 6.03 1.63
N ASP A 185 -6.06 5.04 1.65
CA ASP A 185 -5.74 4.29 2.87
C ASP A 185 -5.24 5.20 4.01
N ASP A 186 -4.60 6.32 3.65
CA ASP A 186 -4.05 7.33 4.57
C ASP A 186 -5.00 8.52 4.84
N SER A 187 -6.19 8.58 4.20
CA SER A 187 -7.11 9.72 4.36
C SER A 187 -8.06 9.63 5.56
N GLN A 188 -8.08 8.48 6.25
CA GLN A 188 -9.00 8.20 7.35
C GLN A 188 -10.47 8.39 6.92
N ASN A 189 -11.14 9.45 7.40
CA ASN A 189 -12.52 9.81 7.07
C ASN A 189 -12.62 11.09 6.23
N ASN A 190 -11.52 11.60 5.71
CA ASN A 190 -11.49 12.76 4.83
C ASN A 190 -11.47 12.31 3.37
N PRO A 191 -12.41 12.76 2.53
CA PRO A 191 -12.40 12.43 1.11
C PRO A 191 -11.44 13.35 0.33
N ALA A 192 -10.93 12.85 -0.79
CA ALA A 192 -10.60 13.67 -1.94
C ALA A 192 -11.83 13.74 -2.85
N VAL A 193 -12.26 14.96 -3.18
CA VAL A 193 -13.38 15.16 -4.11
C VAL A 193 -12.82 15.24 -5.51
N ILE A 194 -13.24 14.33 -6.38
CA ILE A 194 -12.79 14.25 -7.76
C ILE A 194 -13.93 14.69 -8.67
N VAL A 195 -13.72 15.67 -9.54
CA VAL A 195 -14.64 15.98 -10.62
C VAL A 195 -14.06 15.51 -11.95
N THR A 196 -14.87 14.79 -12.73
CA THR A 196 -14.46 14.23 -14.02
C THR A 196 -15.62 14.23 -15.03
N PRO A 197 -15.35 14.48 -16.32
CA PRO A 197 -16.38 14.39 -17.37
C PRO A 197 -16.64 12.95 -17.83
N SER A 198 -15.79 11.99 -17.44
CA SER A 198 -15.87 10.61 -17.94
C SER A 198 -15.78 9.58 -16.83
N LEU A 199 -16.59 8.53 -16.95
CA LEU A 199 -16.51 7.33 -16.12
C LEU A 199 -16.31 6.12 -17.04
N PRO A 200 -15.61 5.06 -16.57
CA PRO A 200 -15.58 3.78 -17.26
C PRO A 200 -17.00 3.25 -17.52
N GLU A 201 -17.21 2.59 -18.66
CA GLU A 201 -18.53 2.12 -19.14
C GLU A 201 -19.32 1.36 -18.06
N ASP A 202 -18.64 0.44 -17.37
CA ASP A 202 -19.21 -0.46 -16.36
C ASP A 202 -19.11 0.11 -14.92
N PHE A 203 -18.76 1.38 -14.73
CA PHE A 203 -18.51 1.94 -13.40
C PHE A 203 -19.79 1.94 -12.52
N PRO A 204 -19.78 1.30 -11.34
CA PRO A 204 -20.97 1.07 -10.52
C PRO A 204 -21.34 2.30 -9.69
N ARG A 205 -21.92 3.31 -10.33
CA ARG A 205 -22.26 4.62 -9.73
C ARG A 205 -23.11 4.56 -8.47
N ASN A 206 -23.98 3.56 -8.36
CA ASN A 206 -24.95 3.41 -7.27
C ASN A 206 -24.47 2.45 -6.17
N ALA A 207 -23.26 1.89 -6.30
CA ALA A 207 -22.71 1.03 -5.26
C ALA A 207 -22.32 1.87 -4.02
N PRO A 208 -22.48 1.32 -2.81
CA PRO A 208 -22.11 2.03 -1.58
C PRO A 208 -20.59 2.24 -1.46
N VAL A 209 -19.80 1.31 -2.02
CA VAL A 209 -18.34 1.38 -2.06
C VAL A 209 -17.87 0.79 -3.39
N VAL A 210 -16.91 1.47 -4.03
CA VAL A 210 -16.24 1.04 -5.26
C VAL A 210 -14.74 1.06 -5.02
N ASP A 211 -14.14 -0.11 -4.88
CA ASP A 211 -12.70 -0.26 -4.64
C ASP A 211 -11.87 -0.19 -5.93
N SER A 212 -10.54 -0.13 -5.75
CA SER A 212 -9.53 -0.19 -6.83
C SER A 212 -9.68 0.94 -7.85
N VAL A 213 -9.98 2.14 -7.37
CA VAL A 213 -10.05 3.36 -8.17
C VAL A 213 -8.73 4.10 -8.09
N THR A 214 -8.15 4.41 -9.25
CA THR A 214 -6.97 5.26 -9.39
C THR A 214 -7.34 6.51 -10.18
N VAL A 215 -6.96 7.67 -9.67
CA VAL A 215 -7.21 8.95 -10.32
C VAL A 215 -5.91 9.71 -10.42
N THR A 216 -5.61 10.25 -11.60
CA THR A 216 -4.61 11.31 -11.75
C THR A 216 -5.32 12.59 -12.10
N GLY A 217 -5.18 13.61 -11.26
CA GLY A 217 -5.92 14.85 -11.42
C GLY A 217 -5.14 16.06 -10.91
N CYS A 218 -5.53 17.23 -11.40
CA CYS A 218 -4.98 18.51 -10.97
C CYS A 218 -5.66 18.95 -9.67
N LEU A 219 -4.90 19.25 -8.61
CA LEU A 219 -5.48 19.88 -7.42
C LEU A 219 -5.97 21.27 -7.79
N PHE A 220 -7.26 21.54 -7.64
CA PHE A 220 -7.85 22.82 -7.98
C PHE A 220 -7.86 23.75 -6.78
N LYS A 221 -8.44 23.30 -5.66
CA LYS A 221 -8.51 24.04 -4.39
C LYS A 221 -8.91 23.14 -3.23
N MET A 222 -8.86 23.68 -2.02
CA MET A 222 -9.51 23.06 -0.86
C MET A 222 -10.99 23.45 -0.85
N TYR A 223 -11.87 22.45 -0.88
CA TYR A 223 -13.32 22.59 -0.93
C TYR A 223 -13.94 22.38 0.45
N VAL A 224 -14.78 23.33 0.87
CA VAL A 224 -15.56 23.22 2.11
C VAL A 224 -16.87 22.49 1.81
N TYR A 225 -17.16 21.45 2.58
CA TYR A 225 -18.40 20.68 2.48
C TYR A 225 -19.06 20.50 3.85
N LYS A 226 -20.37 20.30 3.85
CA LYS A 226 -21.14 20.05 5.07
C LYS A 226 -21.12 18.56 5.40
N SER A 227 -20.52 18.20 6.53
CA SER A 227 -20.69 16.90 7.16
C SER A 227 -21.95 16.90 8.05
N GLN A 228 -22.28 15.77 8.69
CA GLN A 228 -23.43 15.69 9.60
C GLN A 228 -23.34 16.73 10.73
N ASP A 229 -22.17 16.87 11.34
CA ASP A 229 -22.00 17.66 12.57
C ASP A 229 -21.31 19.02 12.35
N GLU A 230 -20.47 19.14 11.32
CA GLU A 230 -19.61 20.31 11.12
C GLU A 230 -19.27 20.55 9.64
N ASN A 231 -18.76 21.75 9.34
CA ASN A 231 -18.14 22.01 8.05
C ASN A 231 -16.74 21.38 8.04
N ARG A 232 -16.46 20.61 6.98
CA ARG A 232 -15.16 19.98 6.75
C ARG A 232 -14.54 20.47 5.46
N ILE A 233 -13.25 20.21 5.30
CA ILE A 233 -12.50 20.55 4.10
C ILE A 233 -12.01 19.28 3.42
N ALA A 234 -11.97 19.31 2.10
CA ALA A 234 -11.44 18.23 1.26
C ALA A 234 -10.67 18.81 0.08
N PRO A 235 -9.57 18.20 -0.37
CA PRO A 235 -8.94 18.59 -1.62
C PRO A 235 -9.87 18.26 -2.80
N LEU A 236 -10.10 19.24 -3.66
CA LEU A 236 -10.89 19.11 -4.89
C LEU A 236 -9.95 18.96 -6.08
N PHE A 237 -10.05 17.83 -6.77
CA PHE A 237 -9.28 17.52 -7.96
C PHE A 237 -10.14 17.56 -9.22
N LEU A 238 -9.55 18.04 -10.29
CA LEU A 238 -10.08 17.92 -11.65
C LEU A 238 -9.34 16.79 -12.34
N ALA A 239 -10.07 15.84 -12.91
CA ALA A 239 -9.48 14.70 -13.61
C ALA A 239 -10.18 14.50 -14.95
N GLY A 240 -9.40 14.34 -16.02
CA GLY A 240 -9.98 14.04 -17.33
C GLY A 240 -10.58 12.65 -17.41
N HIS A 241 -9.97 11.70 -16.69
CA HIS A 241 -10.28 10.28 -16.69
C HIS A 241 -10.09 9.69 -15.29
N ILE A 242 -10.79 8.60 -15.02
CA ILE A 242 -10.52 7.74 -13.88
C ILE A 242 -10.20 6.33 -14.37
N ASP A 243 -9.32 5.64 -13.66
CA ASP A 243 -8.97 4.25 -13.94
C ASP A 243 -9.57 3.37 -12.84
N TRP A 244 -10.42 2.43 -13.24
CA TRP A 244 -11.06 1.48 -12.34
C TRP A 244 -10.65 0.08 -12.75
N ARG A 245 -9.83 -0.56 -11.91
CA ARG A 245 -9.30 -1.92 -12.16
C ARG A 245 -9.74 -2.87 -11.05
N PRO A 246 -11.02 -3.28 -11.04
CA PRO A 246 -11.53 -4.18 -10.03
C PRO A 246 -10.93 -5.58 -10.19
N THR A 247 -10.78 -6.29 -9.07
CA THR A 247 -10.50 -7.73 -9.06
C THR A 247 -11.73 -8.53 -9.49
N ASN A 248 -11.54 -9.77 -9.94
CA ASN A 248 -12.66 -10.65 -10.30
C ASN A 248 -13.68 -10.79 -9.16
N ASP A 249 -13.21 -10.93 -7.92
CA ASP A 249 -14.07 -11.08 -6.75
C ASP A 249 -14.92 -9.82 -6.50
N GLN A 250 -14.33 -8.63 -6.66
CA GLN A 250 -15.06 -7.36 -6.58
C GLN A 250 -16.12 -7.24 -7.68
N VAL A 251 -15.80 -7.62 -8.92
CA VAL A 251 -16.77 -7.61 -10.03
C VAL A 251 -17.93 -8.57 -9.75
N LEU A 252 -17.64 -9.78 -9.27
CA LEU A 252 -18.68 -10.76 -8.92
C LEU A 252 -19.55 -10.27 -7.76
N ALA A 253 -18.95 -9.71 -6.71
CA ALA A 253 -19.68 -9.15 -5.58
C ALA A 253 -20.65 -8.03 -6.02
N LEU A 254 -20.16 -7.08 -6.83
CA LEU A 254 -20.97 -5.99 -7.39
C LEU A 254 -22.06 -6.50 -8.34
N GLY A 255 -21.77 -7.55 -9.12
CA GLY A 255 -22.75 -8.21 -9.97
C GLY A 255 -23.85 -8.90 -9.17
N ASN A 256 -23.49 -9.62 -8.10
CA ASN A 256 -24.42 -10.33 -7.24
C ASN A 256 -25.32 -9.38 -6.44
N SER A 257 -24.82 -8.19 -6.09
CA SER A 257 -25.60 -7.14 -5.44
C SER A 257 -26.41 -6.27 -6.40
N GLY A 258 -26.36 -6.55 -7.71
CA GLY A 258 -27.12 -5.82 -8.73
C GLY A 258 -26.60 -4.39 -9.00
N HIS A 259 -25.35 -4.09 -8.67
CA HIS A 259 -24.74 -2.78 -8.91
C HIS A 259 -24.06 -2.67 -10.28
N LEU A 260 -23.91 -3.77 -11.01
CA LEU A 260 -23.47 -3.81 -12.41
C LEU A 260 -24.64 -4.05 -13.36
N ALA A 261 -24.55 -3.48 -14.56
CA ALA A 261 -25.54 -3.72 -15.60
C ALA A 261 -25.54 -5.19 -16.03
N GLN A 262 -26.72 -5.74 -16.36
CA GLN A 262 -26.87 -7.16 -16.75
C GLN A 262 -26.07 -7.53 -18.01
N GLY A 263 -25.78 -6.56 -18.88
CA GLY A 263 -24.94 -6.71 -20.08
C GLY A 263 -23.47 -6.33 -19.91
N SER A 264 -22.99 -6.12 -18.67
CA SER A 264 -21.60 -5.72 -18.41
C SER A 264 -20.62 -6.77 -18.95
N LYS A 265 -19.69 -6.32 -19.81
CA LYS A 265 -18.63 -7.16 -20.34
C LYS A 265 -17.67 -7.60 -19.23
N LEU A 266 -17.42 -6.72 -18.25
CA LEU A 266 -16.62 -7.06 -17.08
C LEU A 266 -17.25 -8.19 -16.27
N LEU A 267 -18.55 -8.14 -16.03
CA LEU A 267 -19.25 -9.19 -15.28
C LEU A 267 -19.23 -10.53 -16.04
N ALA A 268 -19.44 -10.51 -17.35
CA ALA A 268 -19.34 -11.71 -18.18
C ALA A 268 -17.93 -12.32 -18.14
N ALA A 269 -16.89 -11.49 -18.26
CA ALA A 269 -15.50 -11.93 -18.18
C ALA A 269 -15.15 -12.48 -16.79
N ALA A 270 -15.60 -11.83 -15.71
CA ALA A 270 -15.37 -12.29 -14.34
C ALA A 270 -16.03 -13.65 -14.08
N LYS A 271 -17.26 -13.86 -14.56
CA LYS A 271 -17.97 -15.15 -14.47
C LYS A 271 -17.30 -16.26 -15.28
N ALA A 272 -16.74 -15.94 -16.46
CA ALA A 272 -16.00 -16.90 -17.27
C ALA A 272 -14.67 -17.30 -16.60
N ASN A 273 -13.99 -16.32 -15.99
CA ASN A 273 -12.72 -16.53 -15.29
C ASN A 273 -12.87 -17.20 -13.93
N SER A 274 -14.05 -17.09 -13.28
CA SER A 274 -14.38 -17.83 -12.06
C SER A 274 -14.74 -19.29 -12.34
N GLY A 275 -14.23 -19.87 -13.42
CA GLY A 275 -14.55 -21.20 -13.94
C GLY A 275 -14.76 -22.22 -12.83
N THR A 276 -15.95 -22.82 -12.82
CA THR A 276 -16.50 -23.80 -11.87
C THR A 276 -15.85 -23.78 -10.48
N PRO A 277 -16.54 -23.30 -9.43
CA PRO A 277 -16.05 -23.54 -8.08
C PRO A 277 -15.81 -25.06 -7.98
N VAL A 278 -14.61 -25.45 -7.56
CA VAL A 278 -14.41 -26.80 -7.02
C VAL A 278 -15.50 -26.91 -5.97
N SER A 279 -16.57 -27.64 -6.27
CA SER A 279 -17.77 -27.61 -5.45
C SER A 279 -17.37 -27.96 -4.03
N ASP A 280 -18.01 -27.38 -3.01
CA ASP A 280 -17.73 -27.75 -1.62
C ASP A 280 -17.80 -29.28 -1.42
N THR A 281 -18.61 -29.96 -2.23
CA THR A 281 -18.62 -31.43 -2.33
C THR A 281 -17.32 -32.05 -2.84
N MET A 282 -16.63 -31.46 -3.81
CA MET A 282 -15.34 -31.95 -4.31
C MET A 282 -14.20 -31.67 -3.30
N VAL A 283 -14.25 -30.55 -2.57
CA VAL A 283 -13.34 -30.29 -1.44
C VAL A 283 -13.58 -31.28 -0.30
N LEU A 284 -14.84 -31.55 0.05
CA LEU A 284 -15.21 -32.56 1.04
C LEU A 284 -14.80 -33.98 0.59
N LEU A 285 -14.96 -34.33 -0.68
CA LEU A 285 -14.52 -35.62 -1.22
C LEU A 285 -13.00 -35.79 -1.19
N LEU A 286 -12.23 -34.75 -1.52
CA LEU A 286 -10.78 -34.76 -1.41
C LEU A 286 -10.32 -34.84 0.04
N GLY A 287 -10.97 -34.10 0.94
CA GLY A 287 -10.75 -34.20 2.39
C GLY A 287 -11.01 -35.62 2.90
N PHE A 288 -12.15 -36.21 2.53
CA PHE A 288 -12.51 -37.58 2.93
C PHE A 288 -11.55 -38.63 2.36
N ALA A 289 -11.14 -38.50 1.09
CA ALA A 289 -10.16 -39.38 0.48
C ALA A 289 -8.80 -39.32 1.20
N SER A 290 -8.33 -38.13 1.57
CA SER A 290 -7.08 -37.98 2.34
C SER A 290 -7.18 -38.63 3.74
N LEU A 291 -8.35 -38.55 4.37
CA LEU A 291 -8.62 -39.14 5.67
C LEU A 291 -8.64 -40.68 5.58
N LEU A 292 -9.22 -41.25 4.52
CA LEU A 292 -9.16 -42.69 4.25
C LEU A 292 -7.73 -43.19 3.99
N VAL A 293 -6.92 -42.43 3.24
CA VAL A 293 -5.51 -42.80 3.00
C VAL A 293 -4.71 -42.78 4.30
N THR A 294 -4.88 -41.74 5.14
CA THR A 294 -4.20 -41.69 6.44
C THR A 294 -4.67 -42.80 7.38
N MET A 295 -5.96 -43.13 7.41
CA MET A 295 -6.47 -44.26 8.20
C MET A 295 -5.95 -45.63 7.71
N THR A 296 -5.84 -45.84 6.40
CA THR A 296 -5.30 -47.11 5.85
C THR A 296 -3.81 -47.27 6.12
N VAL A 297 -3.03 -46.19 6.02
CA VAL A 297 -1.61 -46.17 6.39
C VAL A 297 -1.44 -46.40 7.90
N TRP A 298 -2.20 -45.71 8.74
CA TRP A 298 -2.19 -45.94 10.20
C TRP A 298 -2.56 -47.38 10.52
N GLY A 299 -3.64 -47.92 9.94
CA GLY A 299 -4.07 -49.29 10.16
C GLY A 299 -2.99 -50.32 9.81
N ARG A 300 -2.24 -50.10 8.72
CA ARG A 300 -1.06 -50.92 8.37
C ARG A 300 0.04 -50.82 9.42
N VAL A 301 0.41 -49.61 9.83
CA VAL A 301 1.45 -49.39 10.85
C VAL A 301 1.06 -50.01 12.20
N GLN A 302 -0.21 -49.91 12.58
CA GLN A 302 -0.69 -50.50 13.84
C GLN A 302 -0.68 -52.03 13.78
N ARG A 303 -0.95 -52.62 12.61
CA ARG A 303 -0.84 -54.06 12.39
C ARG A 303 0.62 -54.54 12.52
N ASP A 304 1.55 -53.84 11.89
CA ASP A 304 2.99 -54.12 12.00
C ASP A 304 3.50 -54.04 13.45
N ARG A 305 3.01 -53.07 14.23
CA ARG A 305 3.33 -52.97 15.66
C ARG A 305 2.84 -54.17 16.45
N ARG A 306 1.60 -54.65 16.20
CA ARG A 306 1.05 -55.84 16.87
C ARG A 306 1.78 -57.12 16.46
N GLU A 307 2.18 -57.26 15.21
CA GLU A 307 2.97 -58.40 14.73
C GLU A 307 4.38 -58.37 15.33
N SER A 308 5.00 -57.19 15.44
CA SER A 308 6.30 -57.02 16.11
C SER A 308 6.24 -57.36 17.61
N GLU A 309 5.17 -56.98 18.31
CA GLU A 309 4.98 -57.36 19.72
C GLU A 309 4.74 -58.87 19.90
N ARG A 310 3.99 -59.51 18.98
CA ARG A 310 3.84 -60.98 18.97
C ARG A 310 5.16 -61.69 18.71
N LEU A 311 5.98 -61.19 17.79
CA LEU A 311 7.30 -61.75 17.52
C LEU A 311 8.25 -61.59 18.70
N LYS A 312 8.18 -60.47 19.44
CA LYS A 312 8.95 -60.31 20.68
C LYS A 312 8.54 -61.29 21.78
N LEU A 313 7.25 -61.63 21.89
CA LEU A 313 6.77 -62.64 22.83
C LEU A 313 7.16 -64.09 22.45
N LEU A 314 7.42 -64.36 21.17
CA LEU A 314 7.90 -65.67 20.68
C LEU A 314 9.42 -65.86 20.86
N VAL A 315 10.18 -64.77 21.04
CA VAL A 315 11.66 -64.79 21.16
C VAL A 315 12.13 -64.86 22.62
N ASP A 316 11.22 -64.82 23.60
CA ASP A 316 11.52 -64.98 25.04
C ASP A 316 11.62 -66.45 25.51
N GLU A 317 11.84 -67.40 24.60
CA GLU A 317 12.38 -68.72 24.98
C GLU A 317 13.83 -68.54 25.47
N ARG A 318 13.98 -68.53 26.80
CA ARG A 318 15.27 -68.39 27.48
C ARG A 318 16.29 -69.41 26.96
N PRO A 319 17.46 -68.98 26.45
CA PRO A 319 18.53 -69.89 26.09
C PRO A 319 19.15 -70.53 27.34
N ASP A 320 19.07 -71.86 27.41
CA ASP A 320 19.70 -72.68 28.46
C ASP A 320 21.20 -72.83 28.15
N PHE A 321 22.01 -71.92 28.69
CA PHE A 321 23.46 -71.98 28.54
C PHE A 321 24.07 -72.96 29.54
N ARG A 322 24.29 -74.20 29.11
CA ARG A 322 25.19 -75.13 29.80
C ARG A 322 26.63 -74.61 29.75
N GLN A 323 27.24 -74.49 30.92
CA GLN A 323 28.64 -74.14 31.12
C GLN A 323 29.58 -75.16 30.46
N THR A 324 30.35 -74.75 29.46
CA THR A 324 31.56 -75.45 29.02
C THR A 324 32.79 -74.73 29.58
N SER A 325 33.57 -75.46 30.38
CA SER A 325 34.79 -75.01 31.06
C SER A 325 35.89 -74.61 30.06
N GLN A 326 36.53 -73.48 30.34
CA GLN A 326 37.45 -72.77 29.44
C GLN A 326 38.93 -73.00 29.82
N ASP A 327 39.26 -74.15 30.44
CA ASP A 327 40.59 -74.43 30.97
C ASP A 327 41.51 -75.24 30.02
N MET A 328 41.14 -75.45 28.75
CA MET A 328 41.82 -76.47 27.92
C MET A 328 42.82 -75.96 26.85
N TYR A 329 43.08 -74.66 26.70
CA TYR A 329 44.07 -74.20 25.71
C TYR A 329 44.88 -72.97 26.15
N SER A 330 45.80 -73.17 27.08
CA SER A 330 47.00 -72.33 27.25
C SER A 330 48.21 -73.05 26.65
N GLY A 331 48.64 -72.62 25.47
CA GLY A 331 49.86 -73.07 24.80
C GLY A 331 50.54 -71.89 24.08
N PRO A 332 51.89 -71.75 24.15
CA PRO A 332 52.56 -70.48 23.93
C PRO A 332 53.06 -70.34 22.48
N PHE A 333 52.80 -69.21 21.84
CA PHE A 333 53.55 -68.80 20.65
C PHE A 333 53.80 -67.29 20.69
N ALA A 334 54.90 -66.93 21.34
CA ALA A 334 55.71 -65.81 20.92
C ALA A 334 56.57 -66.30 19.75
N GLU A 335 56.48 -65.65 18.58
CA GLU A 335 57.62 -65.50 17.70
C GLU A 335 57.49 -64.20 16.91
N SER A 336 58.44 -63.31 17.18
CA SER A 336 58.67 -62.03 16.54
C SER A 336 59.53 -62.23 15.28
N ARG A 337 59.08 -61.70 14.15
CA ARG A 337 59.96 -61.38 13.01
C ARG A 337 59.20 -60.57 11.97
N TYR A 338 59.37 -59.24 12.00
CA TYR A 338 59.63 -58.42 10.81
C TYR A 338 59.86 -56.94 11.23
N GLU A 339 61.12 -56.51 11.23
CA GLU A 339 61.51 -55.10 11.13
C GLU A 339 62.00 -54.83 9.69
N PRO A 340 61.67 -53.67 9.09
CA PRO A 340 62.12 -53.31 7.74
C PRO A 340 63.48 -52.58 7.78
N THR A 341 64.40 -53.01 6.91
CA THR A 341 65.67 -52.34 6.61
C THR A 341 65.47 -50.93 6.02
N ARG A 342 66.18 -49.94 6.57
CA ARG A 342 66.56 -48.68 5.89
C ARG A 342 68.02 -48.77 5.46
N GLY A 343 68.29 -48.33 4.23
CA GLY A 343 69.60 -47.81 3.83
C GLY A 343 69.79 -46.37 4.27
#